data_AF-A0A925CJW3-F1
#
_entry.id   AF-A0A925CJW3-F1
#
_cell.length_a   1.000
_cell.length_b   1.000
_cell.length_c   1.000
_cell.angle_alpha   90.00
_cell.angle_beta   90.00
_cell.angle_gamma   90.00
#
_symmetry.space_group_name_H-M   'P 1'
#
loop_
_entity.id
_entity.type
_entity.pdbx_description
1 polymer ?
#
loop_
_entity_poly.entity_id
_entity_poly.type
_entity_poly.pdbx_seq_one_letter_code
_entity_poly.pdbx_strand_id
1 'polypeptide(L)'
;GDGKTTAIEIAERSSASERGIRILCDFLCVVGFLTKDGSNYKLTPESALFLNKRSPAYLGGSLEFLLSPMLTDGFKDLTGAVRKGGTVASEEGTIAPEHPIWVTFARAMTGMMAMPAQLMANLVDEKADRKLRVLDIAAGHGLYGIAFANKNPQTKVVAVDWPNVLEVARENADKAGFADRYQTIAGSAFDVDYGTGYDLVLLTNFLHHFDPATCETLLRKVHAALANDGRAVILEFVPNEDRISPPETAAFSMVMLGSTPAGDAYTFPELERMCSAAGFARSEIHQLPPSIQQVVISYK
;
A
#
# COMPACT_ATOMS: atom_id res chain seq x y z
N GLY A 1 19.17 -15.85 14.76
CA GLY A 1 19.90 -15.76 13.48
C GLY A 1 21.36 -16.15 13.64
N ASP A 2 22.11 -15.44 14.50
CA ASP A 2 23.57 -15.61 14.65
C ASP A 2 23.99 -16.63 15.73
N GLY A 3 23.14 -17.60 16.05
CA GLY A 3 23.44 -18.62 17.07
C GLY A 3 23.45 -18.12 18.53
N LYS A 4 23.15 -16.84 18.78
CA LYS A 4 22.93 -16.29 20.14
C LYS A 4 21.55 -16.68 20.62
N THR A 5 21.48 -17.50 21.67
CA THR A 5 20.22 -18.11 22.12
C THR A 5 19.91 -17.84 23.58
N THR A 6 20.87 -17.45 24.41
CA THR A 6 20.58 -17.08 25.81
C THR A 6 20.31 -15.58 25.97
N ALA A 7 19.65 -15.19 27.07
CA ALA A 7 19.37 -13.77 27.35
C ALA A 7 20.64 -12.91 27.41
N ILE A 8 21.72 -13.44 28.01
CA ILE A 8 23.02 -12.74 28.13
C ILE A 8 23.62 -12.51 26.75
N GLU A 9 23.70 -13.56 25.93
CA GLU A 9 24.26 -13.49 24.58
C GLU A 9 23.49 -12.54 23.65
N ILE A 10 22.15 -12.54 23.76
CA ILE A 10 21.30 -11.65 22.98
C ILE A 10 21.49 -10.20 23.47
N ALA A 11 21.56 -9.98 24.78
CA ALA A 11 21.80 -8.66 25.39
C ALA A 11 23.14 -8.05 24.98
N GLU A 12 24.21 -8.83 24.98
CA GLU A 12 25.52 -8.40 24.47
C GLU A 12 25.43 -8.00 22.98
N ARG A 13 24.77 -8.84 22.16
CA ARG A 13 24.63 -8.61 20.72
C ARG A 13 23.79 -7.38 20.37
N SER A 14 22.78 -7.07 21.19
CA SER A 14 21.86 -5.95 21.00
C SER A 14 22.22 -4.71 21.82
N SER A 15 23.34 -4.71 22.54
CA SER A 15 23.76 -3.63 23.45
C SER A 15 22.67 -3.23 24.45
N ALA A 16 22.04 -4.24 25.08
CA ALA A 16 20.94 -4.06 26.02
C ALA A 16 21.24 -4.71 27.38
N SER A 17 20.41 -4.46 28.39
CA SER A 17 20.51 -5.16 29.68
C SER A 17 19.97 -6.59 29.57
N GLU A 18 20.63 -7.54 30.25
CA GLU A 18 20.17 -8.94 30.32
C GLU A 18 18.73 -9.03 30.84
N ARG A 19 18.40 -8.29 31.91
CA ARG A 19 17.04 -8.25 32.47
C ARG A 19 16.02 -7.81 31.43
N GLY A 20 16.33 -6.77 30.65
CA GLY A 20 15.45 -6.25 29.60
C GLY A 20 15.21 -7.26 28.50
N ILE A 21 16.28 -7.87 27.97
CA ILE A 21 16.18 -8.91 26.94
C ILE A 21 15.42 -10.13 27.44
N ARG A 22 15.71 -10.61 28.65
CA ARG A 22 15.00 -11.73 29.24
C ARG A 22 13.49 -11.47 29.28
N ILE A 23 13.07 -10.29 29.78
CA ILE A 23 11.65 -9.92 29.85
C ILE A 23 11.02 -9.84 28.45
N LEU A 24 11.70 -9.20 27.50
CA LEU A 24 11.22 -9.07 26.12
C LEU A 24 11.10 -10.44 25.44
N CYS A 25 12.12 -11.28 25.51
CA CYS A 25 12.11 -12.59 24.89
C CYS A 25 11.08 -13.53 25.55
N ASP A 26 10.93 -13.48 26.87
CA ASP A 26 9.86 -14.22 27.57
C ASP A 26 8.48 -13.77 27.09
N PHE A 27 8.24 -12.46 26.96
CA PHE A 27 6.99 -11.94 26.40
C PHE A 27 6.78 -12.39 24.95
N LEU A 28 7.81 -12.31 24.11
CA LEU A 28 7.76 -12.77 22.71
C LEU A 28 7.51 -14.28 22.60
N CYS A 29 7.87 -15.07 23.61
CA CYS A 29 7.44 -16.47 23.71
C CYS A 29 5.95 -16.60 24.03
N VAL A 30 5.43 -15.81 24.98
CA VAL A 30 4.00 -15.81 25.34
C VAL A 30 3.13 -15.43 24.15
N VAL A 31 3.53 -14.43 23.36
CA VAL A 31 2.78 -13.98 22.18
C VAL A 31 3.14 -14.73 20.88
N GLY A 32 3.97 -15.78 20.96
CA GLY A 32 4.19 -16.73 19.86
C GLY A 32 5.23 -16.35 18.80
N PHE A 33 6.07 -15.34 19.02
CA PHE A 33 7.16 -14.99 18.10
C PHE A 33 8.45 -15.78 18.34
N LEU A 34 8.67 -16.26 19.57
CA LEU A 34 9.83 -17.08 19.96
C LEU A 34 9.39 -18.37 20.62
N THR A 35 10.25 -19.38 20.62
CA THR A 35 10.14 -20.55 21.49
C THR A 35 11.27 -20.53 22.53
N LYS A 36 11.05 -21.16 23.68
CA LYS A 36 12.02 -21.24 24.77
C LYS A 36 12.24 -22.69 25.19
N ASP A 37 13.51 -23.09 25.28
CA ASP A 37 13.95 -24.40 25.78
C ASP A 37 15.04 -24.18 26.84
N GLY A 38 14.68 -24.40 28.11
CA GLY A 38 15.50 -24.00 29.25
C GLY A 38 15.80 -22.49 29.24
N SER A 39 17.07 -22.14 29.06
CA SER A 39 17.54 -20.75 28.96
C SER A 39 17.68 -20.24 27.52
N ASN A 40 17.37 -21.06 26.52
CA ASN A 40 17.59 -20.77 25.10
C ASN A 40 16.31 -20.34 24.40
N TYR A 41 16.38 -19.24 23.67
CA TYR A 41 15.35 -18.73 22.78
C TYR A 41 15.63 -19.12 21.33
N LYS A 42 14.58 -19.42 20.57
CA LYS A 42 14.63 -19.68 19.12
C LYS A 42 13.51 -18.95 18.42
N LEU A 43 13.73 -18.54 17.16
CA LEU A 43 12.67 -18.02 16.31
C LEU A 43 11.67 -19.15 16.01
N THR A 44 10.38 -18.84 15.98
CA THR A 44 9.41 -19.70 15.29
C THR A 44 9.67 -19.70 13.78
N PRO A 45 9.15 -20.68 13.01
CA PRO A 45 9.26 -20.68 11.55
C PRO A 45 8.75 -19.36 10.94
N GLU A 46 7.65 -18.82 11.44
CA GLU A 46 7.03 -17.58 10.97
C GLU A 46 7.93 -16.37 11.25
N SER A 47 8.49 -16.26 12.46
CA SER A 47 9.43 -15.18 12.80
C SER A 47 10.73 -15.29 12.01
N ALA A 48 11.21 -16.50 11.76
CA ALA A 48 12.39 -16.73 10.94
C ALA A 48 12.17 -16.33 9.46
N LEU A 49 10.95 -16.53 8.95
CA LEU A 49 10.59 -16.18 7.58
C LEU A 49 10.28 -14.68 7.42
N PHE A 50 9.49 -14.09 8.31
CA PHE A 50 8.93 -12.73 8.13
C PHE A 50 9.63 -11.64 8.96
N LEU A 51 10.35 -11.98 10.03
CA LEU A 51 10.96 -11.00 10.95
C LEU A 51 12.49 -11.05 10.98
N ASN A 52 13.11 -11.97 10.23
CA ASN A 52 14.55 -11.99 10.02
C ASN A 52 14.94 -11.14 8.82
N LYS A 53 15.74 -10.08 9.03
CA LYS A 53 16.24 -9.20 7.95
C LYS A 53 17.04 -9.91 6.85
N ARG A 54 17.52 -11.13 7.09
CA ARG A 54 18.19 -11.96 6.06
C ARG A 54 17.23 -12.74 5.17
N SER A 55 15.95 -12.81 5.54
CA SER A 55 14.93 -13.46 4.73
C SER A 55 14.53 -12.55 3.58
N PRO A 56 14.37 -13.06 2.34
CA PRO A 56 13.80 -12.30 1.24
C PRO A 56 12.31 -11.96 1.48
N ALA A 57 11.64 -12.64 2.42
CA ALA A 57 10.27 -12.38 2.83
C ALA A 57 10.17 -11.48 4.08
N TYR A 58 11.23 -10.73 4.43
CA TYR A 58 11.23 -9.85 5.60
C TYR A 58 10.15 -8.77 5.48
N LEU A 59 9.23 -8.74 6.45
CA LEU A 59 8.13 -7.78 6.55
C LEU A 59 8.34 -6.76 7.66
N GLY A 60 9.31 -6.95 8.57
CA GLY A 60 9.47 -6.08 9.74
C GLY A 60 9.77 -4.60 9.43
N GLY A 61 10.15 -4.27 8.20
CA GLY A 61 10.28 -2.88 7.74
C GLY A 61 8.95 -2.12 7.74
N SER A 62 7.82 -2.81 7.53
CA SER A 62 6.48 -2.18 7.50
C SER A 62 6.12 -1.48 8.81
N LEU A 63 6.71 -1.91 9.94
CA LEU A 63 6.50 -1.32 11.25
C LEU A 63 6.95 0.15 11.31
N GLU A 64 7.91 0.57 10.47
CA GLU A 64 8.34 1.98 10.39
C GLU A 64 7.22 2.89 9.90
N PHE A 65 6.33 2.39 9.03
CA PHE A 65 5.12 3.11 8.59
C PHE A 65 3.96 2.89 9.57
N LEU A 66 3.63 1.63 9.88
CA LEU A 66 2.45 1.28 10.67
C LEU A 66 2.47 1.85 12.09
N LEU A 67 3.66 1.96 12.70
CA LEU A 67 3.85 2.51 14.04
C LEU A 67 4.42 3.93 14.03
N SER A 68 4.43 4.59 12.87
CA SER A 68 4.85 5.98 12.78
C SER A 68 3.96 6.87 13.66
N PRO A 69 4.53 7.82 14.44
CA PRO A 69 3.75 8.82 15.13
C PRO A 69 2.84 9.62 14.19
N MET A 70 3.29 9.85 12.95
CA MET A 70 2.49 10.54 11.93
C MET A 70 1.19 9.82 11.57
N LEU A 71 1.08 8.52 11.85
CA LEU A 71 -0.14 7.73 11.67
C LEU A 71 -0.84 7.48 13.01
N THR A 72 -0.10 7.00 14.00
CA THR A 72 -0.64 6.60 15.32
C THR A 72 -1.16 7.79 16.15
N ASP A 73 -0.68 9.01 15.91
CA ASP A 73 -1.17 10.20 16.61
C ASP A 73 -2.63 10.53 16.28
N GLY A 74 -3.10 10.17 15.09
CA GLY A 74 -4.51 10.28 14.70
C GLY A 74 -5.46 9.46 15.60
N PHE A 75 -4.93 8.45 16.30
CA PHE A 75 -5.68 7.59 17.21
C PHE A 75 -5.61 8.03 18.67
N LYS A 76 -4.81 9.05 19.01
CA LYS A 76 -4.69 9.57 20.39
C LYS A 76 -5.97 10.24 20.88
N ASP A 77 -6.72 10.90 19.99
CA ASP A 77 -8.05 11.47 20.27
C ASP A 77 -9.10 10.93 19.28
N LEU A 78 -9.31 9.62 19.34
CA LEU A 78 -10.38 8.93 18.60
C LEU A 78 -11.78 9.45 18.96
N THR A 79 -11.98 9.96 20.18
CA THR A 79 -13.28 10.53 20.59
C THR A 79 -13.58 11.81 19.83
N GLY A 80 -12.58 12.70 19.69
CA GLY A 80 -12.66 13.88 18.85
C GLY A 80 -12.91 13.53 17.38
N ALA A 81 -12.16 12.56 16.84
CA ALA A 81 -12.33 12.11 15.45
C ALA A 81 -13.75 11.59 15.17
N VAL A 82 -14.31 10.77 16.07
CA VAL A 82 -15.69 10.27 15.96
C VAL A 82 -16.72 11.40 16.01
N ARG A 83 -16.54 12.38 16.92
CA ARG A 83 -17.45 13.52 17.04
C ARG A 83 -17.41 14.45 15.83
N LYS A 84 -16.22 14.65 15.26
CA LYS A 84 -15.98 15.47 14.07
C LYS A 84 -16.42 14.76 12.79
N GLY A 85 -16.30 13.43 12.74
CA GLY A 85 -16.47 12.63 11.53
C GLY A 85 -15.23 12.59 10.62
N GLY A 86 -14.03 12.74 11.19
CA GLY A 86 -12.77 12.79 10.44
C GLY A 86 -11.58 13.12 11.35
N THR A 87 -10.37 13.06 10.83
CA THR A 87 -9.14 13.23 11.63
C THR A 87 -9.09 14.57 12.38
N VAL A 88 -8.52 14.54 13.58
CA VAL A 88 -8.25 15.73 14.43
C VAL A 88 -6.76 16.05 14.55
N ALA A 89 -5.88 15.26 13.92
CA ALA A 89 -4.44 15.47 13.98
C ALA A 89 -3.99 16.77 13.26
N SER A 90 -4.63 17.07 12.12
CA SER A 90 -4.50 18.32 11.36
C SER A 90 -5.72 18.50 10.47
N GLU A 91 -5.83 19.63 9.75
CA GLU A 91 -6.96 19.89 8.85
C GLU A 91 -7.04 18.88 7.70
N GLU A 92 -5.92 18.62 7.05
CA GLU A 92 -5.80 17.69 5.91
C GLU A 92 -5.30 16.30 6.33
N GLY A 93 -4.92 16.08 7.59
CA GLY A 93 -4.35 14.81 8.04
C GLY A 93 -3.15 14.38 7.19
N THR A 94 -3.17 13.11 6.78
CA THR A 94 -2.13 12.51 5.93
C THR A 94 -2.23 12.89 4.45
N ILE A 95 -3.33 13.52 4.00
CA ILE A 95 -3.48 13.94 2.59
C ILE A 95 -2.89 15.33 2.31
N ALA A 96 -2.29 15.98 3.31
CA ALA A 96 -1.59 17.24 3.12
C ALA A 96 -0.51 17.13 2.02
N PRO A 97 -0.26 18.20 1.24
CA PRO A 97 0.76 18.18 0.19
C PRO A 97 2.14 17.72 0.68
N GLU A 98 2.75 16.81 -0.08
CA GLU A 98 4.09 16.26 0.17
C GLU A 98 4.29 15.64 1.57
N HIS A 99 3.23 15.20 2.25
CA HIS A 99 3.30 14.71 3.63
C HIS A 99 4.36 13.58 3.77
N PRO A 100 5.33 13.70 4.69
CA PRO A 100 6.51 12.82 4.74
C PRO A 100 6.20 11.36 5.06
N ILE A 101 5.02 11.05 5.63
CA ILE A 101 4.55 9.69 5.84
C ILE A 101 4.56 8.86 4.55
N TRP A 102 4.33 9.48 3.38
CA TRP A 102 4.29 8.77 2.11
C TRP A 102 5.67 8.31 1.63
N VAL A 103 6.73 9.03 2.00
CA VAL A 103 8.12 8.57 1.81
C VAL A 103 8.40 7.38 2.72
N THR A 104 7.96 7.44 3.98
CA THR A 104 8.07 6.30 4.92
C THR A 104 7.30 5.09 4.38
N PHE A 105 6.06 5.27 3.91
CA PHE A 105 5.25 4.23 3.26
C PHE A 105 5.99 3.60 2.07
N ALA A 106 6.47 4.42 1.14
CA ALA A 106 7.14 3.98 -0.07
C ALA A 106 8.42 3.18 0.20
N ARG A 107 9.15 3.45 1.31
CA ARG A 107 10.32 2.66 1.70
C ARG A 107 9.96 1.41 2.49
N ALA A 108 9.07 1.56 3.48
CA ALA A 108 8.76 0.54 4.48
C ALA A 108 7.85 -0.59 3.97
N MET A 109 6.94 -0.29 3.04
CA MET A 109 5.88 -1.23 2.63
C MET A 109 6.26 -2.12 1.45
N THR A 110 7.44 -1.91 0.85
CA THR A 110 7.89 -2.64 -0.36
C THR A 110 7.83 -4.16 -0.22
N GLY A 111 8.31 -4.72 0.89
CA GLY A 111 8.30 -6.17 1.14
C GLY A 111 6.89 -6.76 1.23
N MET A 112 5.92 -5.99 1.73
CA MET A 112 4.53 -6.42 1.84
C MET A 112 3.78 -6.30 0.50
N MET A 113 4.12 -5.30 -0.32
CA MET A 113 3.41 -4.98 -1.56
C MET A 113 3.98 -5.66 -2.82
N ALA A 114 5.18 -6.24 -2.76
CA ALA A 114 5.79 -6.92 -3.90
C ALA A 114 4.93 -8.08 -4.45
N MET A 115 4.38 -8.93 -3.59
CA MET A 115 3.51 -10.04 -4.01
C MET A 115 2.16 -9.54 -4.57
N PRO A 116 1.39 -8.67 -3.88
CA PRO A 116 0.19 -8.08 -4.45
C PRO A 116 0.41 -7.43 -5.81
N ALA A 117 1.52 -6.70 -6.01
CA ALA A 117 1.85 -6.09 -7.29
C ALA A 117 2.01 -7.12 -8.41
N GLN A 118 2.72 -8.22 -8.15
CA GLN A 118 2.90 -9.29 -9.12
C GLN A 118 1.58 -10.03 -9.42
N LEU A 119 0.76 -10.29 -8.39
CA LEU A 119 -0.54 -10.93 -8.55
C LEU A 119 -1.49 -10.05 -9.38
N MET A 120 -1.53 -8.75 -9.12
CA MET A 120 -2.37 -7.80 -9.85
C MET A 120 -1.96 -7.73 -11.32
N ALA A 121 -0.66 -7.64 -11.62
CA ALA A 121 -0.16 -7.69 -12.99
C ALA A 121 -0.53 -9.02 -13.69
N ASN A 122 -0.56 -10.13 -12.94
CA ASN A 122 -0.95 -11.43 -13.48
C ASN A 122 -2.44 -11.54 -13.78
N LEU A 123 -3.28 -11.05 -12.88
CA LEU A 123 -4.73 -11.00 -13.02
C LEU A 123 -5.17 -10.12 -14.19
N VAL A 124 -4.61 -8.92 -14.31
CA VAL A 124 -5.06 -7.89 -15.28
C VAL A 124 -4.58 -8.18 -16.71
N ASP A 125 -3.43 -8.84 -16.85
CA ASP A 125 -2.80 -9.11 -18.13
C ASP A 125 -2.21 -10.52 -18.18
N GLU A 126 -3.04 -11.52 -18.43
CA GLU A 126 -2.65 -12.94 -18.35
C GLU A 126 -1.50 -13.33 -19.30
N LYS A 127 -1.50 -12.82 -20.54
CA LYS A 127 -0.72 -13.39 -21.66
C LYS A 127 0.69 -12.81 -21.88
N ALA A 128 1.14 -11.83 -21.09
CA ALA A 128 2.51 -11.30 -21.08
C ALA A 128 3.18 -11.19 -22.47
N ASP A 129 2.82 -10.20 -23.28
CA ASP A 129 3.57 -9.83 -24.52
C ASP A 129 2.98 -8.55 -25.15
N ARG A 130 2.51 -7.61 -24.32
CA ARG A 130 1.81 -6.43 -24.77
C ARG A 130 2.67 -5.20 -24.61
N LYS A 131 2.64 -4.33 -25.61
CA LYS A 131 3.15 -2.97 -25.46
C LYS A 131 2.11 -2.14 -24.70
N LEU A 132 2.28 -2.01 -23.39
CA LEU A 132 1.37 -1.23 -22.55
C LEU A 132 1.94 0.17 -22.30
N ARG A 133 1.06 1.17 -22.25
CA ARG A 133 1.32 2.45 -21.62
C ARG A 133 0.52 2.50 -20.33
N VAL A 134 1.22 2.55 -19.21
CA VAL A 134 0.65 2.47 -17.86
C VAL A 134 0.84 3.81 -17.16
N LEU A 135 -0.24 4.36 -16.61
CA LEU A 135 -0.18 5.48 -15.66
C LEU A 135 -0.32 4.90 -14.25
N ASP A 136 0.62 5.18 -13.35
CA ASP A 136 0.61 4.73 -11.95
C ASP A 136 0.37 5.96 -11.05
N ILE A 137 -0.86 6.14 -10.56
CA ILE A 137 -1.27 7.33 -9.80
C ILE A 137 -1.09 7.07 -8.30
N ALA A 138 -0.49 8.05 -7.60
CA ALA A 138 -0.01 7.89 -6.23
C ALA A 138 0.92 6.67 -6.13
N ALA A 139 1.92 6.64 -7.02
CA ALA A 139 2.74 5.47 -7.28
C ALA A 139 3.47 4.95 -6.02
N GLY A 140 3.73 5.81 -5.02
CA GLY A 140 4.38 5.43 -3.78
C GLY A 140 5.74 4.81 -4.03
N HIS A 141 5.84 3.50 -3.78
CA HIS A 141 7.03 2.70 -4.06
C HIS A 141 7.26 2.36 -5.54
N GLY A 142 6.28 2.56 -6.43
CA GLY A 142 6.33 2.25 -7.87
C GLY A 142 6.20 0.77 -8.26
N LEU A 143 6.07 -0.14 -7.28
CA LEU A 143 6.08 -1.58 -7.52
C LEU A 143 4.98 -2.09 -8.46
N TYR A 144 3.81 -1.46 -8.50
CA TYR A 144 2.72 -1.89 -9.36
C TYR A 144 3.02 -1.62 -10.84
N GLY A 145 3.42 -0.40 -11.20
CA GLY A 145 3.92 -0.10 -12.54
C GLY A 145 5.12 -0.97 -12.93
N ILE A 146 6.08 -1.16 -12.01
CA ILE A 146 7.25 -2.05 -12.24
C ILE A 146 6.82 -3.50 -12.51
N ALA A 147 5.82 -4.03 -11.79
CA ALA A 147 5.34 -5.40 -12.01
C ALA A 147 4.77 -5.60 -13.43
N PHE A 148 3.99 -4.65 -13.94
CA PHE A 148 3.53 -4.67 -15.34
C PHE A 148 4.69 -4.56 -16.33
N ALA A 149 5.72 -3.77 -16.01
CA ALA A 149 6.88 -3.60 -16.85
C ALA A 149 7.82 -4.81 -16.90
N ASN A 150 7.94 -5.53 -15.79
CA ASN A 150 8.66 -6.80 -15.72
C ASN A 150 7.92 -7.88 -16.51
N LYS A 151 6.59 -7.91 -16.43
CA LYS A 151 5.76 -8.85 -17.18
C LYS A 151 5.78 -8.56 -18.69
N ASN A 152 5.90 -7.30 -19.08
CA ASN A 152 5.83 -6.85 -20.47
C ASN A 152 7.03 -5.94 -20.81
N PRO A 153 8.08 -6.47 -21.46
CA PRO A 153 9.34 -5.75 -21.73
C PRO A 153 9.23 -4.49 -22.59
N GLN A 154 8.09 -4.26 -23.25
CA GLN A 154 7.83 -3.06 -24.05
C GLN A 154 6.97 -2.01 -23.33
N THR A 155 6.52 -2.29 -22.09
CA THR A 155 5.70 -1.37 -21.31
C THR A 155 6.44 -0.08 -21.01
N LYS A 156 5.73 1.05 -21.04
CA LYS A 156 6.19 2.33 -20.51
C LYS A 156 5.31 2.71 -19.33
N VAL A 157 5.92 3.11 -18.23
CA VAL A 157 5.21 3.58 -17.04
C VAL A 157 5.42 5.08 -16.90
N VAL A 158 4.33 5.77 -16.57
CA VAL A 158 4.32 7.15 -16.12
C VAL A 158 3.80 7.15 -14.69
N ALA A 159 4.61 7.55 -13.73
CA ALA A 159 4.25 7.58 -12.32
C ALA A 159 3.91 9.02 -11.88
N VAL A 160 2.78 9.17 -11.19
CA VAL A 160 2.34 10.44 -10.60
C VAL A 160 2.41 10.32 -9.10
N ASP A 161 3.17 11.19 -8.43
CA ASP A 161 3.18 11.33 -6.98
C ASP A 161 3.87 12.65 -6.60
N TRP A 162 4.00 12.91 -5.30
CA TRP A 162 4.80 14.00 -4.79
C TRP A 162 6.29 13.85 -5.16
N PRO A 163 7.02 14.96 -5.39
CA PRO A 163 8.44 14.92 -5.72
C PRO A 163 9.27 14.04 -4.77
N ASN A 164 9.07 14.19 -3.46
CA ASN A 164 9.79 13.43 -2.44
C ASN A 164 9.51 11.91 -2.47
N VAL A 165 8.31 11.50 -2.87
CA VAL A 165 7.91 10.10 -3.00
C VAL A 165 8.45 9.50 -4.30
N LEU A 166 8.40 10.26 -5.40
CA LEU A 166 8.88 9.83 -6.70
C LEU A 166 10.36 9.46 -6.72
N GLU A 167 11.19 10.06 -5.86
CA GLU A 167 12.59 9.63 -5.69
C GLU A 167 12.68 8.14 -5.30
N VAL A 168 11.81 7.67 -4.40
CA VAL A 168 11.77 6.25 -3.99
C VAL A 168 11.29 5.36 -5.15
N ALA A 169 10.26 5.80 -5.89
CA ALA A 169 9.77 5.07 -7.05
C ALA A 169 10.83 4.92 -8.14
N ARG A 170 11.60 5.99 -8.41
CA ARG A 170 12.73 5.96 -9.37
C ARG A 170 13.84 5.04 -8.89
N GLU A 171 14.25 5.12 -7.62
CA GLU A 171 15.24 4.20 -7.05
C GLU A 171 14.83 2.72 -7.25
N ASN A 172 13.55 2.39 -7.09
CA ASN A 172 13.05 1.03 -7.27
C ASN A 172 12.97 0.64 -8.75
N ALA A 173 12.57 1.55 -9.64
CA ALA A 173 12.56 1.32 -11.08
C ALA A 173 13.99 1.09 -11.62
N ASP A 174 14.97 1.85 -11.13
CA ASP A 174 16.39 1.71 -11.48
C ASP A 174 16.94 0.35 -11.01
N LYS A 175 16.66 -0.04 -9.76
CA LYS A 175 17.03 -1.36 -9.22
C LYS A 175 16.41 -2.52 -10.00
N ALA A 176 15.22 -2.31 -10.58
CA ALA A 176 14.55 -3.28 -11.44
C ALA A 176 15.03 -3.27 -12.90
N GLY A 177 15.96 -2.38 -13.28
CA GLY A 177 16.46 -2.26 -14.65
C GLY A 177 15.46 -1.62 -15.62
N PHE A 178 14.56 -0.76 -15.10
CA PHE A 178 13.43 -0.20 -15.85
C PHE A 178 13.51 1.33 -16.04
N ALA A 179 14.60 1.97 -15.61
CA ALA A 179 14.84 3.42 -15.65
C ALA A 179 14.42 4.09 -16.97
N ASP A 180 14.89 3.58 -18.12
CA ASP A 180 14.71 4.18 -19.45
C ASP A 180 13.24 4.22 -19.93
N ARG A 181 12.37 3.47 -19.27
CA ARG A 181 10.94 3.34 -19.60
C ARG A 181 10.03 3.77 -18.44
N TYR A 182 10.61 4.39 -17.41
CA TYR A 182 9.92 4.92 -16.24
C TYR A 182 9.98 6.46 -16.23
N GLN A 183 8.85 7.10 -16.46
CA GLN A 183 8.72 8.56 -16.41
C GLN A 183 7.98 8.96 -15.14
N THR A 184 8.23 10.18 -14.67
CA THR A 184 7.59 10.71 -13.47
C THR A 184 6.95 12.06 -13.76
N ILE A 185 5.75 12.29 -13.23
CA ILE A 185 5.05 13.57 -13.23
C ILE A 185 4.86 13.95 -11.77
N ALA A 186 5.61 14.96 -11.32
CA ALA A 186 5.61 15.35 -9.92
C ALA A 186 4.47 16.32 -9.60
N GLY A 187 3.69 16.01 -8.56
CA GLY A 187 2.63 16.87 -8.03
C GLY A 187 1.36 16.11 -7.65
N SER A 188 0.35 16.88 -7.27
CA SER A 188 -0.98 16.39 -6.93
C SER A 188 -1.60 15.67 -8.13
N ALA A 189 -2.12 14.46 -7.90
CA ALA A 189 -2.87 13.72 -8.91
C ALA A 189 -4.05 14.54 -9.46
N PHE A 190 -4.69 15.37 -8.63
CA PHE A 190 -5.82 16.20 -9.07
C PHE A 190 -5.42 17.29 -10.06
N ASP A 191 -4.18 17.78 -10.00
CA ASP A 191 -3.77 18.99 -10.73
C ASP A 191 -2.91 18.71 -11.97
N VAL A 192 -2.01 17.74 -11.90
CA VAL A 192 -1.03 17.51 -12.99
C VAL A 192 -1.68 17.01 -14.27
N ASP A 193 -1.16 17.38 -15.44
CA ASP A 193 -1.62 16.83 -16.71
C ASP A 193 -1.11 15.39 -16.87
N TYR A 194 -2.03 14.43 -16.97
CA TYR A 194 -1.69 13.03 -17.20
C TYR A 194 -1.24 12.76 -18.64
N GLY A 195 -1.65 13.60 -19.59
CA GLY A 195 -1.74 13.24 -21.00
C GLY A 195 -2.82 12.17 -21.24
N THR A 196 -2.80 11.55 -22.42
CA THR A 196 -3.82 10.58 -22.85
C THR A 196 -3.23 9.35 -23.51
N GLY A 197 -4.04 8.32 -23.73
CA GLY A 197 -3.67 7.10 -24.45
C GLY A 197 -3.03 6.03 -23.58
N TYR A 198 -3.45 5.94 -22.31
CA TYR A 198 -3.02 4.87 -21.41
C TYR A 198 -3.87 3.62 -21.61
N ASP A 199 -3.22 2.47 -21.76
CA ASP A 199 -3.89 1.17 -21.80
C ASP A 199 -4.38 0.78 -20.40
N LEU A 200 -3.62 1.18 -19.36
CA LEU A 200 -3.94 0.95 -17.96
C LEU A 200 -3.67 2.23 -17.15
N VAL A 201 -4.60 2.57 -16.26
CA VAL A 201 -4.36 3.54 -15.18
C VAL A 201 -4.50 2.81 -13.85
N LEU A 202 -3.46 2.79 -13.04
CA LEU A 202 -3.42 2.14 -11.74
C LEU A 202 -3.76 3.16 -10.65
N LEU A 203 -4.66 2.75 -9.75
CA LEU A 203 -5.06 3.49 -8.55
C LEU A 203 -4.95 2.52 -7.38
N THR A 204 -3.76 2.41 -6.79
CA THR A 204 -3.49 1.42 -5.74
C THR A 204 -3.44 2.08 -4.37
N ASN A 205 -4.36 1.74 -3.47
CA ASN A 205 -4.47 2.30 -2.12
C ASN A 205 -4.59 3.83 -2.13
N PHE A 206 -5.48 4.39 -2.95
CA PHE A 206 -5.55 5.84 -3.14
C PHE A 206 -6.94 6.44 -2.93
N LEU A 207 -7.98 5.81 -3.48
CA LEU A 207 -9.35 6.33 -3.42
C LEU A 207 -9.88 6.36 -1.99
N HIS A 208 -9.47 5.43 -1.12
CA HIS A 208 -9.91 5.37 0.27
C HIS A 208 -9.62 6.64 1.09
N HIS A 209 -8.76 7.55 0.61
CA HIS A 209 -8.39 8.76 1.36
C HIS A 209 -9.38 9.92 1.20
N PHE A 210 -10.24 9.86 0.19
CA PHE A 210 -11.07 10.98 -0.24
C PHE A 210 -12.54 10.63 -0.16
N ASP A 211 -13.40 11.63 -0.03
CA ASP A 211 -14.85 11.45 -0.16
C ASP A 211 -15.27 11.00 -1.58
N PRO A 212 -16.50 10.50 -1.76
CA PRO A 212 -16.95 10.02 -3.07
C PRO A 212 -16.93 11.08 -4.17
N ALA A 213 -17.27 12.33 -3.88
CA ALA A 213 -17.32 13.40 -4.89
C ALA A 213 -15.91 13.75 -5.43
N THR A 214 -14.92 13.70 -4.55
CA THR A 214 -13.50 13.88 -4.86
C THR A 214 -12.98 12.69 -5.67
N CYS A 215 -13.33 11.46 -5.27
CA CYS A 215 -13.02 10.25 -6.03
C CYS A 215 -13.60 10.29 -7.44
N GLU A 216 -14.87 10.67 -7.60
CA GLU A 216 -15.52 10.82 -8.92
C GLU A 216 -14.81 11.86 -9.79
N THR A 217 -14.34 12.97 -9.20
CA THR A 217 -13.59 14.00 -9.92
C THR A 217 -12.27 13.45 -10.46
N LEU A 218 -11.53 12.71 -9.63
CA LEU A 218 -10.32 12.02 -10.05
C LEU A 218 -10.63 10.97 -11.14
N LEU A 219 -11.67 10.16 -10.95
CA LEU A 219 -12.05 9.09 -11.87
C LEU A 219 -12.48 9.63 -13.24
N ARG A 220 -13.15 10.79 -13.31
CA ARG A 220 -13.42 11.47 -14.60
C ARG A 220 -12.14 11.82 -15.34
N LYS A 221 -11.15 12.34 -14.62
CA LYS A 221 -9.82 12.67 -15.19
C LYS A 221 -9.09 11.40 -15.64
N VAL A 222 -9.18 10.32 -14.87
CA VAL A 222 -8.65 9.00 -15.24
C VAL A 222 -9.33 8.46 -16.51
N HIS A 223 -10.67 8.49 -16.58
CA HIS A 223 -11.43 8.06 -17.75
C HIS A 223 -10.98 8.82 -19.00
N ALA A 224 -10.82 10.14 -18.92
CA ALA A 224 -10.35 10.98 -20.02
C ALA A 224 -8.94 10.59 -20.51
N ALA A 225 -8.03 10.19 -19.61
CA ALA A 225 -6.67 9.81 -19.94
C ALA A 225 -6.53 8.42 -20.61
N LEU A 226 -7.52 7.54 -20.42
CA LEU A 226 -7.50 6.19 -20.98
C LEU A 226 -7.58 6.18 -22.52
N ALA A 227 -6.93 5.21 -23.15
CA ALA A 227 -7.19 4.82 -24.55
C ALA A 227 -8.61 4.23 -24.71
N ASN A 228 -9.08 4.02 -25.94
CA ASN A 228 -10.44 3.53 -26.21
C ASN A 228 -10.76 2.20 -25.51
N ASP A 229 -9.81 1.26 -25.46
CA ASP A 229 -9.94 -0.03 -24.76
C ASP A 229 -9.20 -0.02 -23.41
N GLY A 230 -8.91 1.17 -22.90
CA GLY A 230 -8.17 1.38 -21.67
C GLY A 230 -8.99 0.97 -20.43
N ARG A 231 -8.29 0.56 -19.37
CA ARG A 231 -8.91 0.15 -18.11
C ARG A 231 -8.30 0.90 -16.93
N ALA A 232 -9.14 1.32 -15.99
CA ALA A 232 -8.67 1.67 -14.65
C ALA A 232 -8.57 0.39 -13.81
N VAL A 233 -7.46 0.24 -13.08
CA VAL A 233 -7.19 -0.88 -12.19
C VAL A 233 -7.04 -0.31 -10.79
N ILE A 234 -8.06 -0.54 -9.97
CA ILE A 234 -8.19 0.00 -8.63
C ILE A 234 -7.89 -1.12 -7.65
N LEU A 235 -6.90 -0.96 -6.78
CA LEU A 235 -6.59 -1.93 -5.72
C LEU A 235 -6.86 -1.29 -4.37
N GLU A 236 -7.83 -1.80 -3.63
CA GLU A 236 -8.32 -1.18 -2.41
C GLU A 236 -8.67 -2.21 -1.33
N PHE A 237 -8.82 -1.74 -0.09
CA PHE A 237 -9.52 -2.48 0.96
C PHE A 237 -11.02 -2.37 0.72
N VAL A 238 -11.59 -3.35 0.02
CA VAL A 238 -13.02 -3.37 -0.33
C VAL A 238 -13.77 -4.28 0.64
N PRO A 239 -14.45 -3.77 1.67
CA PRO A 239 -15.29 -4.62 2.52
C PRO A 239 -16.54 -5.10 1.77
N ASN A 240 -17.15 -6.16 2.30
CA ASN A 240 -18.50 -6.57 1.92
C ASN A 240 -19.51 -5.47 2.29
N GLU A 241 -20.70 -5.53 1.69
CA GLU A 241 -21.75 -4.52 1.88
C GLU A 241 -22.21 -4.36 3.34
N ASP A 242 -22.00 -5.37 4.18
CA ASP A 242 -22.27 -5.30 5.62
C ASP A 242 -21.29 -4.39 6.39
N ARG A 243 -20.18 -3.99 5.75
CA ARG A 243 -19.10 -3.15 6.30
C ARG A 243 -18.48 -3.69 7.59
N ILE A 244 -18.59 -5.00 7.82
CA ILE A 244 -17.99 -5.69 8.98
C ILE A 244 -17.21 -6.94 8.56
N SER A 245 -17.32 -7.36 7.30
CA SER A 245 -16.61 -8.52 6.77
C SER A 245 -15.89 -8.22 5.45
N PRO A 246 -14.75 -8.86 5.16
CA PRO A 246 -13.85 -9.52 6.12
C PRO A 246 -13.36 -8.52 7.20
N PRO A 247 -13.16 -8.95 8.46
CA PRO A 247 -12.87 -8.03 9.57
C PRO A 247 -11.65 -7.13 9.33
N GLU A 248 -10.58 -7.68 8.75
CA GLU A 248 -9.34 -6.94 8.50
C GLU A 248 -9.55 -5.83 7.46
N THR A 249 -10.40 -6.08 6.46
CA THR A 249 -10.70 -5.11 5.41
C THR A 249 -11.68 -4.04 5.90
N ALA A 250 -12.74 -4.46 6.59
CA ALA A 250 -13.73 -3.54 7.16
C ALA A 250 -13.15 -2.61 8.23
N ALA A 251 -12.25 -3.11 9.07
CA ALA A 251 -11.58 -2.32 10.10
C ALA A 251 -10.70 -1.19 9.54
N PHE A 252 -10.32 -1.25 8.25
CA PHE A 252 -9.51 -0.22 7.61
C PHE A 252 -10.20 1.15 7.55
N SER A 253 -11.55 1.19 7.55
CA SER A 253 -12.32 2.43 7.68
C SER A 253 -11.96 3.25 8.93
N MET A 254 -11.60 2.58 10.04
CA MET A 254 -11.14 3.24 11.26
C MET A 254 -9.78 3.92 11.07
N VAL A 255 -8.92 3.36 10.21
CA VAL A 255 -7.66 4.00 9.83
C VAL A 255 -7.94 5.28 9.07
N MET A 256 -8.89 5.26 8.13
CA MET A 256 -9.27 6.45 7.38
C MET A 256 -9.86 7.54 8.27
N LEU A 257 -10.76 7.19 9.20
CA LEU A 257 -11.33 8.13 10.17
C LEU A 257 -10.24 8.82 11.01
N GLY A 258 -9.23 8.06 11.46
CA GLY A 258 -8.14 8.60 12.28
C GLY A 258 -7.13 9.45 11.51
N SER A 259 -6.94 9.20 10.21
CA SER A 259 -5.81 9.74 9.43
C SER A 259 -6.17 10.69 8.29
N THR A 260 -7.45 10.78 7.91
CA THR A 260 -7.92 11.60 6.79
C THR A 260 -9.15 12.44 7.17
N PRO A 261 -9.46 13.53 6.44
CA PRO A 261 -10.64 14.34 6.73
C PRO A 261 -11.96 13.64 6.42
N ALA A 262 -12.01 12.81 5.38
CA ALA A 262 -13.25 12.25 4.85
C ALA A 262 -13.10 10.88 4.15
N GLY A 263 -11.95 10.22 4.28
CA GLY A 263 -11.70 8.91 3.68
C GLY A 263 -12.51 7.78 4.34
N ASP A 264 -12.64 6.66 3.63
CA ASP A 264 -13.37 5.47 4.06
C ASP A 264 -12.87 4.20 3.32
N ALA A 265 -13.20 3.02 3.84
CA ALA A 265 -13.03 1.76 3.11
C ALA A 265 -14.32 1.48 2.31
N TYR A 266 -14.28 1.79 1.01
CA TYR A 266 -15.45 1.70 0.13
C TYR A 266 -15.79 0.28 -0.29
N THR A 267 -17.07 -0.07 -0.19
CA THR A 267 -17.62 -1.33 -0.71
C THR A 267 -17.61 -1.33 -2.25
N PHE A 268 -17.73 -2.51 -2.86
CA PHE A 268 -17.77 -2.60 -4.33
C PHE A 268 -18.91 -1.77 -4.96
N PRO A 269 -20.17 -1.81 -4.47
CA PRO A 269 -21.23 -0.97 -5.02
C PRO A 269 -20.93 0.53 -4.94
N GLU A 270 -20.16 0.99 -3.95
CA GLU A 270 -19.74 2.39 -3.87
C GLU A 270 -18.69 2.74 -4.93
N LEU A 271 -17.65 1.91 -5.07
CA LEU A 271 -16.65 2.06 -6.13
C LEU A 271 -17.27 1.98 -7.53
N GLU A 272 -18.19 1.04 -7.75
CA GLU A 272 -18.92 0.90 -9.01
C GLU A 272 -19.75 2.15 -9.33
N ARG A 273 -20.48 2.71 -8.35
CA ARG A 273 -21.23 3.96 -8.53
C ARG A 273 -20.31 5.12 -8.89
N MET A 274 -19.19 5.28 -8.19
CA MET A 274 -18.21 6.35 -8.48
C MET A 274 -17.63 6.20 -9.89
N CYS A 275 -17.29 4.98 -10.31
CA CYS A 275 -16.81 4.71 -11.67
C CYS A 275 -17.90 4.97 -12.73
N SER A 276 -19.14 4.55 -12.48
CA SER A 276 -20.26 4.83 -13.40
C SER A 276 -20.52 6.33 -13.55
N ALA A 277 -20.51 7.08 -12.44
CA ALA A 277 -20.65 8.55 -12.45
C ALA A 277 -19.49 9.25 -13.17
N ALA A 278 -18.32 8.62 -13.23
CA ALA A 278 -17.16 9.10 -13.98
C ALA A 278 -17.17 8.73 -15.47
N GLY A 279 -18.15 7.94 -15.94
CA GLY A 279 -18.33 7.59 -17.34
C GLY A 279 -17.78 6.22 -17.76
N PHE A 280 -17.29 5.40 -16.81
CA PHE A 280 -16.89 4.02 -17.11
C PHE A 280 -18.12 3.17 -17.47
N ALA A 281 -17.99 2.31 -18.48
CA ALA A 281 -19.08 1.50 -19.00
C ALA A 281 -19.49 0.35 -18.06
N ARG A 282 -18.52 -0.23 -17.34
CA ARG A 282 -18.74 -1.34 -16.39
C ARG A 282 -17.56 -1.47 -15.44
N SER A 283 -17.79 -2.04 -14.26
CA SER A 283 -16.75 -2.38 -13.28
C SER A 283 -16.89 -3.83 -12.83
N GLU A 284 -15.78 -4.50 -12.56
CA GLU A 284 -15.75 -5.87 -12.05
C GLU A 284 -14.82 -5.95 -10.84
N ILE A 285 -15.25 -6.64 -9.79
CA ILE A 285 -14.39 -6.95 -8.65
C ILE A 285 -13.77 -8.34 -8.77
N HIS A 286 -12.50 -8.43 -8.40
CA HIS A 286 -11.69 -9.63 -8.46
C HIS A 286 -10.95 -9.81 -7.14
N GLN A 287 -11.01 -11.01 -6.58
CA GLN A 287 -10.21 -11.38 -5.42
C GLN A 287 -8.74 -11.53 -5.83
N LEU A 288 -7.82 -11.17 -4.92
CA LEU A 288 -6.39 -11.27 -5.15
C LEU A 288 -5.68 -12.17 -4.11
N PRO A 289 -6.11 -13.42 -3.92
CA PRO A 289 -5.56 -14.27 -2.85
C PRO A 289 -4.05 -14.49 -3.03
N PRO A 290 -3.25 -14.51 -1.95
CA PRO A 290 -3.67 -14.42 -0.54
C PRO A 290 -3.74 -12.99 0.00
N SER A 291 -3.74 -11.95 -0.85
CA SER A 291 -3.94 -10.57 -0.40
C SER A 291 -5.33 -10.39 0.22
N ILE A 292 -5.39 -9.56 1.25
CA ILE A 292 -6.66 -9.10 1.85
C ILE A 292 -7.29 -7.94 1.05
N GLN A 293 -6.58 -7.40 0.06
CA GLN A 293 -7.07 -6.34 -0.83
C GLN A 293 -7.78 -6.95 -2.04
N GLN A 294 -8.64 -6.16 -2.66
CA GLN A 294 -9.39 -6.56 -3.84
C GLN A 294 -9.08 -5.64 -5.02
N VAL A 295 -9.14 -6.19 -6.23
CA VAL A 295 -8.93 -5.45 -7.47
C VAL A 295 -10.28 -5.16 -8.11
N VAL A 296 -10.58 -3.90 -8.36
CA VAL A 296 -11.70 -3.45 -9.19
C VAL A 296 -11.16 -3.01 -10.54
N ILE A 297 -11.64 -3.63 -11.62
CA ILE A 297 -11.28 -3.25 -13.00
C ILE A 297 -12.46 -2.52 -13.62
N SER A 298 -12.27 -1.25 -13.96
CA SER A 298 -13.27 -0.42 -14.61
C SER A 298 -12.88 -0.15 -16.06
N TYR A 299 -13.81 -0.39 -16.97
CA TYR A 299 -13.59 -0.35 -18.42
C TYR A 299 -14.12 0.97 -18.97
N LYS A 300 -13.32 1.64 -19.81
CA LYS A 300 -13.69 2.92 -20.44
C LYS A 300 -15.00 2.81 -21.21
#